data_AF-A0A5D2HWU1-F1
#
_entry.id   AF-A0A5D2HWU1-F1
#
_cell.length_a   1.000
_cell.length_b   1.000
_cell.length_c   1.000
_cell.angle_alpha   90.00
_cell.angle_beta   90.00
_cell.angle_gamma   90.00
#
_symmetry.space_group_name_H-M   'P 1'
#
loop_
_entity.id
_entity.type
_entity.pdbx_description
1 polymer ?
#
loop_
_entity_poly.entity_id
_entity_poly.type
_entity_poly.pdbx_seq_one_letter_code
_entity_poly.pdbx_strand_id
1 'polypeptide(L)'
;MGTRQPLILQMIHYRSTLEPRCRFQEEDSKEYGSPVVSASTIADVIKSRIEALLKKTKTSISPKPIVMRAEFAHCPNLSIIDTPRFDLKIACWFI
;
A
#
# COMPACT_ATOMS: atom_id res chain seq x y z
N MET A 1 -7.46 11.44 6.24
CA MET A 1 -5.99 11.52 6.19
C MET A 1 -5.57 11.06 4.80
N GLY A 2 -4.68 11.79 4.11
CA GLY A 2 -4.17 11.35 2.81
C GLY A 2 -3.10 10.25 2.93
N THR A 3 -2.76 9.63 1.81
CA THR A 3 -1.72 8.61 1.68
C THR A 3 -0.37 9.18 2.14
N ARG A 4 0.25 8.55 3.15
CA ARG A 4 1.55 8.98 3.73
C ARG A 4 2.73 8.13 3.27
N GLN A 5 2.44 7.08 2.52
CA GLN A 5 3.39 6.13 1.98
C GLN A 5 2.79 5.57 0.69
N PRO A 6 3.53 5.45 -0.42
CA PRO A 6 2.97 4.89 -1.64
C PRO A 6 2.45 3.45 -1.42
N LEU A 7 1.29 3.12 -1.98
CA LEU A 7 0.76 1.76 -2.01
C LEU A 7 0.79 1.25 -3.44
N ILE A 8 1.57 0.20 -3.68
CA ILE A 8 1.62 -0.51 -4.95
C ILE A 8 0.70 -1.73 -4.83
N LEU A 9 -0.47 -1.65 -5.46
CA LEU A 9 -1.43 -2.76 -5.56
C LEU A 9 -1.22 -3.51 -6.87
N GLN A 10 -0.72 -4.73 -6.78
CA GLN A 10 -0.58 -5.67 -7.89
C GLN A 10 -1.81 -6.58 -7.94
N MET A 11 -2.67 -6.39 -8.92
CA MET A 11 -3.81 -7.28 -9.18
C MET A 11 -3.34 -8.42 -10.07
N ILE A 12 -3.60 -9.66 -9.64
CA ILE A 12 -3.19 -10.88 -10.35
C ILE A 12 -4.42 -11.75 -10.60
N HIS A 13 -4.72 -11.93 -11.88
CA HIS A 13 -5.69 -12.91 -12.33
C HIS A 13 -5.25 -14.32 -11.93
N TYR A 14 -5.97 -14.93 -11.00
CA TYR A 14 -5.69 -16.27 -10.53
C TYR A 14 -6.98 -17.09 -10.47
N ARG A 15 -7.15 -17.98 -11.45
CA ARG A 15 -8.41 -18.71 -11.69
C ARG A 15 -8.92 -19.50 -10.48
N SER A 16 -8.04 -20.01 -9.63
CA SER A 16 -8.44 -20.83 -8.47
C SER A 16 -8.91 -20.01 -7.27
N THR A 17 -8.82 -18.68 -7.32
CA THR A 17 -9.15 -17.80 -6.19
C THR A 17 -10.45 -17.05 -6.48
N LEU A 18 -11.58 -17.67 -6.11
CA LEU A 18 -12.92 -17.12 -6.31
C LEU A 18 -13.29 -16.00 -5.33
N GLU A 19 -12.51 -15.82 -4.27
CA GLU A 19 -12.64 -14.71 -3.32
C GLU A 19 -11.32 -13.94 -3.27
N PRO A 20 -11.31 -12.60 -3.25
CA PRO A 20 -10.08 -11.83 -3.29
C PRO A 20 -9.18 -12.13 -2.10
N ARG A 21 -7.92 -12.48 -2.37
CA ARG A 21 -6.89 -12.72 -1.35
C ARG A 21 -5.77 -11.72 -1.49
N CYS A 22 -5.54 -10.95 -0.45
CA CYS A 22 -4.46 -9.98 -0.39
C CYS A 22 -3.25 -10.54 0.34
N ARG A 23 -2.06 -10.34 -0.21
CA ARG A 23 -0.79 -10.65 0.46
C ARG A 23 0.09 -9.43 0.45
N PHE A 24 0.72 -9.15 1.59
CA PHE A 24 1.69 -8.07 1.70
C PHE A 24 3.09 -8.61 1.52
N GLN A 25 3.90 -7.89 0.75
CA GLN A 25 5.33 -8.15 0.70
C GLN A 25 5.96 -7.80 2.05
N GLU A 26 6.93 -8.59 2.50
CA GLU A 26 7.71 -8.29 3.68
C GLU A 26 8.64 -7.08 3.45
N GLU A 27 8.91 -6.28 4.49
CA GLU A 27 9.58 -4.97 4.30
C GLU A 27 11.00 -5.06 3.75
N ASP A 28 11.69 -6.17 4.02
CA ASP A 28 13.11 -6.37 3.67
C ASP A 28 13.32 -7.66 2.85
N SER A 29 12.24 -8.24 2.32
CA SER A 29 12.27 -9.47 1.52
C SER A 29 11.35 -9.37 0.30
N LYS A 30 11.58 -10.22 -0.70
CA LYS A 30 10.68 -10.35 -1.85
C LYS A 30 9.49 -11.28 -1.57
N GLU A 31 9.48 -11.91 -0.40
CA GLU A 31 8.47 -12.86 0.01
C GLU A 31 7.15 -12.17 0.37
N TYR A 32 6.07 -12.90 0.15
CA TYR A 32 4.72 -12.47 0.46
C TYR A 32 4.22 -13.26 1.67
N GLY A 33 3.67 -12.54 2.65
CA GLY A 33 3.12 -13.16 3.85
C GLY A 33 1.82 -13.93 3.62
N SER A 34 1.19 -14.33 4.72
CA SER A 34 -0.09 -15.05 4.72
C SER A 34 -1.21 -14.27 4.01
N PRO A 35 -2.14 -14.97 3.36
CA PRO A 35 -3.29 -14.33 2.72
C PRO A 35 -4.22 -13.68 3.75
N VAL A 36 -4.70 -12.47 3.43
CA VAL A 36 -5.69 -11.69 4.18
C VAL A 36 -6.90 -11.50 3.28
N VAL A 37 -8.08 -11.85 3.77
CA VAL A 37 -9.35 -11.80 3.01
C VAL A 37 -10.23 -10.62 3.45
N SER A 38 -10.16 -10.24 4.72
CA SER A 38 -10.98 -9.15 5.26
C SER A 38 -10.45 -7.77 4.87
N ALA A 39 -11.33 -6.94 4.32
CA ALA A 39 -11.04 -5.56 3.97
C ALA A 39 -10.65 -4.70 5.18
N SER A 40 -11.26 -4.91 6.34
CA SER A 40 -10.90 -4.19 7.57
C SER A 40 -9.47 -4.53 8.01
N THR A 41 -9.14 -5.83 8.01
CA THR A 41 -7.80 -6.30 8.38
C THR A 41 -6.74 -5.78 7.41
N ILE A 42 -7.04 -5.70 6.10
CA ILE A 42 -6.15 -5.09 5.10
C ILE A 42 -5.87 -3.63 5.46
N ALA A 43 -6.91 -2.85 5.79
CA ALA A 43 -6.77 -1.45 6.18
C ALA A 43 -5.96 -1.30 7.47
N ASP A 44 -6.18 -2.15 8.46
CA ASP A 44 -5.45 -2.15 9.74
C ASP A 44 -3.97 -2.51 9.56
N VAL A 45 -3.66 -3.47 8.68
CA VAL A 45 -2.27 -3.84 8.33
C VAL A 45 -1.57 -2.68 7.61
N ILE A 46 -2.23 -2.03 6.66
CA ILE A 46 -1.66 -0.85 5.98
C ILE A 46 -1.39 0.25 6.99
N LYS A 47 -2.37 0.58 7.84
CA LYS A 47 -2.24 1.62 8.86
C LYS A 47 -1.11 1.33 9.85
N SER A 48 -1.04 0.11 10.38
CA SER A 48 0.00 -0.28 11.33
C SER A 48 1.40 -0.22 10.73
N ARG A 49 1.59 -0.66 9.48
CA ARG A 49 2.88 -0.55 8.77
C ARG A 49 3.32 0.89 8.57
N ILE A 50 2.39 1.76 8.12
CA ILE A 50 2.66 3.19 7.96
C ILE A 50 3.08 3.79 9.31
N GLU A 51 2.31 3.55 10.37
CA GLU A 51 2.61 4.10 11.69
C GLU A 51 3.94 3.58 12.26
N ALA A 52 4.26 2.30 12.09
CA ALA A 52 5.52 1.71 12.54
C ALA A 52 6.72 2.33 11.81
N LEU A 53 6.63 2.48 10.49
CA LEU A 53 7.69 3.06 9.68
C LEU A 53 7.90 4.54 10.03
N LEU A 54 6.83 5.34 10.08
CA LEU A 54 6.93 6.78 10.38
C LEU A 54 7.47 7.04 11.79
N LYS A 55 7.10 6.20 12.77
CA LYS A 55 7.69 6.25 14.12
C LYS A 55 9.18 5.96 14.11
N LYS A 56 9.61 4.97 13.32
CA LYS A 56 11.03 4.58 13.18
C LYS A 56 11.87 5.66 12.50
N THR A 57 11.37 6.26 11.42
CA THR A 57 12.10 7.26 10.63
C THR A 57 11.96 8.68 11.17
N LYS A 58 11.02 8.93 12.10
CA LYS A 58 10.66 10.27 12.60
C LYS A 58 10.24 11.23 11.47
N THR A 59 9.66 10.70 10.39
CA THR A 59 9.15 11.49 9.26
C THR A 59 7.63 11.49 9.23
N SER A 60 7.03 12.46 8.54
CA SER A 60 5.57 12.55 8.34
C SER A 60 5.09 11.74 7.12
N ILE A 61 5.97 11.56 6.14
CA ILE A 61 5.75 10.84 4.88
C ILE A 61 6.99 9.97 4.62
N SER A 62 6.81 8.83 3.96
CA SER A 62 7.89 7.94 3.54
C SER A 62 7.80 7.63 2.04
N PRO A 63 8.93 7.64 1.30
CA PRO A 63 8.95 7.21 -0.10
C PRO A 63 9.01 5.68 -0.28
N LYS A 64 9.31 4.91 0.78
CA LYS A 64 9.37 3.43 0.71
C LYS A 64 7.95 2.91 0.45
N PRO A 65 7.64 2.21 -0.65
CA PRO A 65 6.27 1.78 -0.91
C PRO A 65 5.85 0.58 -0.04
N ILE A 66 4.55 0.45 0.22
CA ILE A 66 3.92 -0.80 0.65
C ILE A 66 3.52 -1.55 -0.61
N VAL A 67 4.00 -2.78 -0.78
CA VAL A 67 3.62 -3.64 -1.91
C VAL A 67 2.58 -4.65 -1.44
N MET A 68 1.41 -4.61 -2.07
CA MET A 68 0.30 -5.52 -1.83
C MET A 68 -0.07 -6.24 -3.13
N ARG A 69 -0.28 -7.54 -3.06
CA ARG A 69 -0.75 -8.36 -4.16
C ARG A 69 -2.17 -8.84 -3.87
N ALA A 70 -3.10 -8.59 -4.80
CA ALA A 70 -4.46 -9.08 -4.73
C ALA A 70 -4.66 -10.15 -5.81
N GLU A 71 -4.89 -11.39 -5.38
CA GLU A 71 -5.18 -12.53 -6.25
C GLU A 71 -6.69 -12.72 -6.33
N PHE A 72 -7.25 -12.71 -7.54
CA PHE A 72 -8.69 -12.89 -7.74
C PHE A 72 -8.99 -13.42 -9.15
N ALA A 73 -9.96 -14.33 -9.27
CA ALA A 73 -10.33 -14.95 -10.54
C ALA A 73 -10.90 -13.94 -11.55
N HIS A 74 -11.52 -12.86 -11.09
CA HIS A 74 -12.17 -11.88 -11.96
C HIS A 74 -11.43 -10.55 -12.06
N CYS A 75 -10.21 -10.43 -11.51
CA CYS A 75 -9.41 -9.21 -11.69
C CYS A 75 -8.55 -9.27 -12.96
N PRO A 76 -8.34 -8.13 -13.64
CA PRO A 76 -7.31 -8.02 -14.67
C PRO A 76 -5.90 -8.05 -14.04
N ASN A 77 -4.91 -8.43 -14.85
CA ASN A 77 -3.50 -8.29 -14.47
C ASN A 77 -3.08 -6.82 -14.65
N LEU A 78 -3.02 -6.08 -13.54
CA LEU A 78 -2.61 -4.67 -13.56
C LEU A 78 -1.93 -4.25 -12.26
N SER A 79 -1.26 -3.11 -12.27
CA SER A 79 -0.67 -2.50 -11.09
C SER A 79 -1.21 -1.08 -10.91
N ILE A 80 -1.77 -0.81 -9.73
CA ILE A 80 -2.25 0.52 -9.31
C ILE A 80 -1.24 1.07 -8.29
N ILE A 81 -0.82 2.31 -8.48
CA ILE A 81 0.06 3.00 -7.55
C ILE A 81 -0.72 4.16 -6.95
N ASP A 82 -1.07 4.04 -5.67
CA ASP A 82 -1.59 5.15 -4.89
C ASP A 82 -0.42 5.92 -4.28
N THR A 83 -0.28 7.19 -4.65
CA THR A 83 0.85 8.02 -4.23
C THR A 83 0.40 9.07 -3.21
N PRO A 84 1.24 9.43 -2.23
CA PRO A 84 1.02 10.60 -1.41
C PRO A 84 0.71 11.83 -2.26
N ARG A 85 -0.31 12.57 -1.85
CA ARG A 85 -0.68 13.82 -2.54
C ARG A 85 0.46 14.82 -2.41
N PHE A 86 0.84 15.44 -3.52
CA PHE A 86 1.73 16.60 -3.48
C PHE A 86 1.01 17.77 -2.81
N ASP A 87 1.60 18.28 -1.73
CA ASP A 87 1.18 19.53 -1.09
C ASP A 87 2.10 20.65 -1.60
N LEU A 88 1.63 21.37 -2.62
CA LEU A 88 2.34 22.53 -3.15
C LEU A 88 2.00 23.73 -2.25
N LYS A 89 2.80 23.95 -1.21
CA LYS A 89 2.75 25.20 -0.47
C LYS A 89 3.30 26.29 -1.38
N ILE A 90 2.43 27.13 -1.92
CA ILE A 90 2.85 28.35 -2.62
C ILE A 90 3.64 29.14 -1.58
N ALA A 91 4.97 29.19 -1.76
CA ALA A 91 5.79 30.15 -1.05
C ALA A 91 5.37 31.51 -1.57
N CYS A 92 4.50 32.19 -0.82
CA CYS A 92 4.29 33.63 -0.97
C CYS A 92 5.57 34.31 -0.47
N TRP A 93 6.62 34.25 -1.29
CA TRP A 93 7.71 35.20 -1.25
C TRP A 93 7.33 36.27 -2.25
N PHE A 94 7.32 37.53 -1.80
CA PHE A 94 6.91 38.75 -2.52
C PHE A 94 5.40 39.04 -2.57
N ILE A 95 4.88 39.66 -1.50
CA ILE A 95 4.30 41.03 -1.54
C ILE A 95 4.73 41.74 -0.25
#